data_AF-W0MM50-F1
#
_entry.id   AF-W0MM50-F1
#
_cell.length_a   1.000
_cell.length_b   1.000
_cell.length_c   1.000
_cell.angle_alpha   90.00
_cell.angle_beta   90.00
_cell.angle_gamma   90.00
#
_symmetry.space_group_name_H-M   'P 1'
#
loop_
_entity.id
_entity.type
_entity.pdbx_description
1 polymer ?
#
loop_
_entity_poly.entity_id
_entity_poly.type
_entity_poly.pdbx_seq_one_letter_code
_entity_poly.pdbx_strand_id
1 'polypeptide(L)'
;MDCWSVLELQDDADERSIKRQYARLLKVTRPDDDPVAFQRLRDAYEQALERARNRVEYAPEGAGFWSFADQAPESLTLDKPARAVQPDDERALPDVDSTYPLVRPAIELSWHEQASRTTPENLHSQHQLAQDQGCDEVFQQHLARRCLLDPEGTLPLIKAAVEQLHWLTPWQKVQLRAHQSQRLTQALLDSSLQPLHALLENSEERAFLDALKALQQQPWLASFDRQEQLEQWTMSLLLNNPHWSPALFERLSALFDWDQKHDVHSGPMSLWMNLVQRCEKKAFITRLHHLLEGPADSPEATAAHLILQPPPLNERLRLARQGDQALWQACETLTSDLIHRFPEAMEVFPDADVQSWRKLPEQVSFNPNLRTYLFGALAIFITASLDPSRADVAWYEVIGIALSAPVLFLLISYMVMTLWGPVSESFKTADKRWSERLLPGWLSWPGYQTLLLRHGIPVVTIGAACIQEGLLLLALFSAGLASWIVLSPYRISLFQDAVSARTGGWHGVKAFCARNTFKGIMILMGLMLAFVGAVIAFGPARGH
;
A
#
# COMPACT_ATOMS: atom_id res chain seq x y z
N MET A 1 14.37 -23.86 -29.66
CA MET A 1 15.59 -23.26 -30.22
C MET A 1 16.20 -22.42 -29.13
N ASP A 2 17.52 -22.48 -28.97
CA ASP A 2 18.18 -21.70 -27.92
C ASP A 2 18.28 -20.23 -28.34
N CYS A 3 17.98 -19.30 -27.43
CA CYS A 3 17.94 -17.86 -27.71
C CYS A 3 19.28 -17.34 -28.28
N TRP A 4 20.38 -17.94 -27.86
CA TRP A 4 21.75 -17.64 -28.31
C TRP A 4 22.01 -18.04 -29.76
N SER A 5 21.44 -19.17 -30.20
CA SER A 5 21.52 -19.64 -31.59
C SER A 5 20.77 -18.73 -32.57
N VAL A 6 19.67 -18.11 -32.13
CA VAL A 6 18.85 -17.19 -32.94
C VAL A 6 19.51 -15.81 -33.05
N LEU A 7 20.21 -15.37 -32.00
CA LEU A 7 20.96 -14.11 -31.99
C LEU A 7 22.39 -14.24 -32.55
N GLU A 8 22.84 -15.46 -32.86
CA GLU A 8 24.23 -15.78 -33.26
C GLU A 8 25.27 -15.29 -32.23
N LEU A 9 24.96 -15.45 -30.95
CA LEU A 9 25.83 -15.04 -29.83
C LEU A 9 26.24 -16.24 -28.99
N GLN A 10 27.34 -16.09 -28.24
CA GLN A 10 27.74 -17.03 -27.21
C GLN A 10 26.93 -16.81 -25.94
N ASP A 11 26.71 -17.89 -25.17
CA ASP A 11 25.89 -17.90 -23.94
C ASP A 11 26.38 -16.93 -22.85
N ASP A 12 27.57 -16.35 -22.97
CA ASP A 12 28.20 -15.41 -22.04
C ASP A 12 28.18 -13.93 -22.48
N ALA A 13 27.42 -13.59 -23.53
CA ALA A 13 27.40 -12.23 -24.06
C ALA A 13 26.74 -11.20 -23.10
N ASP A 14 27.41 -10.06 -22.90
CA ASP A 14 26.92 -8.93 -22.11
C ASP A 14 25.69 -8.21 -22.72
N GLU A 15 24.92 -7.50 -21.89
CA GLU A 15 23.70 -6.77 -22.30
C GLU A 15 23.94 -5.81 -23.49
N ARG A 16 25.11 -5.16 -23.54
CA ARG A 16 25.50 -4.26 -24.63
C ARG A 16 25.70 -5.01 -25.95
N SER A 17 26.24 -6.23 -25.89
CA SER A 17 26.48 -7.08 -27.07
C SER A 17 25.15 -7.64 -27.61
N ILE A 18 24.25 -8.06 -26.73
CA ILE A 18 22.89 -8.52 -27.07
C ILE A 18 22.11 -7.42 -27.82
N LYS A 19 22.08 -6.20 -27.28
CA LYS A 19 21.37 -5.05 -27.91
C LYS A 19 21.94 -4.68 -29.27
N ARG A 20 23.27 -4.70 -29.42
CA ARG A 20 23.93 -4.37 -30.68
C ARG A 20 23.62 -5.40 -31.77
N GLN A 21 23.62 -6.67 -31.43
CA GLN A 21 23.36 -7.75 -32.38
C GLN A 21 21.89 -7.82 -32.78
N TYR A 22 20.98 -7.62 -31.82
CA TYR A 22 19.55 -7.46 -32.11
C TYR A 22 19.30 -6.31 -33.09
N ALA A 23 19.92 -5.14 -32.88
CA ALA A 23 19.78 -3.99 -33.79
C ALA A 23 20.36 -4.25 -35.20
N ARG A 24 21.33 -5.16 -35.32
CA ARG A 24 21.89 -5.58 -36.62
C ARG A 24 20.94 -6.53 -37.35
N LEU A 25 20.37 -7.51 -36.65
CA LEU A 25 19.41 -8.48 -37.20
C LEU A 25 18.07 -7.81 -37.54
N LEU A 26 17.63 -6.85 -36.73
CA LEU A 26 16.42 -6.05 -36.96
C LEU A 26 16.43 -5.28 -38.30
N LYS A 27 17.61 -4.91 -38.80
CA LYS A 27 17.74 -4.26 -40.11
C LYS A 27 17.51 -5.21 -41.28
N VAL A 28 17.67 -6.51 -41.06
CA VAL A 28 17.54 -7.56 -42.07
C VAL A 28 16.16 -8.21 -42.01
N THR A 29 15.66 -8.54 -40.81
CA THR A 29 14.28 -9.03 -40.61
C THR A 29 13.36 -7.85 -40.31
N ARG A 30 12.85 -7.23 -41.37
CA ARG A 30 11.81 -6.19 -41.26
C ARG A 30 10.45 -6.85 -40.95
N PRO A 31 9.61 -6.23 -40.10
CA PRO A 31 8.30 -6.76 -39.75
C PRO A 31 7.37 -7.00 -40.95
N ASP A 32 7.55 -6.22 -42.01
CA ASP A 32 6.72 -6.24 -43.21
C ASP A 32 7.04 -7.41 -44.16
N ASP A 33 8.27 -7.95 -44.10
CA ASP A 33 8.74 -9.01 -45.00
C ASP A 33 8.50 -10.42 -44.43
N ASP A 34 8.71 -10.62 -43.12
CA ASP A 34 8.40 -11.89 -42.43
C ASP A 34 8.05 -11.65 -40.94
N PRO A 35 6.74 -11.60 -40.60
CA PRO A 35 6.30 -11.33 -39.24
C PRO A 35 6.65 -12.47 -38.26
N VAL A 36 6.78 -13.70 -38.74
CA VAL A 36 7.10 -14.87 -37.91
C VAL A 36 8.59 -14.89 -37.57
N ALA A 37 9.46 -14.53 -38.52
CA ALA A 37 10.89 -14.37 -38.25
C ALA A 37 11.16 -13.21 -37.29
N PHE A 38 10.42 -12.11 -37.41
CA PHE A 38 10.52 -10.97 -36.49
C PHE A 38 10.13 -11.35 -35.05
N GLN A 39 9.01 -12.06 -34.86
CA GLN A 39 8.58 -12.54 -33.54
C GLN A 39 9.64 -13.44 -32.90
N ARG A 40 10.19 -14.40 -33.66
CA ARG A 40 11.25 -15.29 -33.16
C ARG A 40 12.51 -14.54 -32.73
N LEU A 41 12.89 -13.50 -33.46
CA LEU A 41 14.03 -12.65 -33.11
C LEU A 41 13.76 -11.85 -31.84
N ARG A 42 12.53 -11.35 -31.68
CA ARG A 42 12.10 -10.58 -30.51
C ARG A 42 12.08 -11.46 -29.25
N ASP A 43 11.49 -12.64 -29.34
CA ASP A 43 11.42 -13.60 -28.23
C ASP A 43 12.82 -14.04 -27.79
N ALA A 44 13.73 -14.28 -28.74
CA ALA A 44 15.12 -14.63 -28.44
C ALA A 44 15.87 -13.48 -27.75
N TYR A 45 15.65 -12.23 -28.18
CA TYR A 45 16.24 -11.05 -27.55
C TYR A 45 15.79 -10.86 -26.10
N GLU A 46 14.49 -10.99 -25.83
CA GLU A 46 13.94 -10.82 -24.48
C GLU A 46 14.45 -11.91 -23.53
N GLN A 47 14.47 -13.17 -23.99
CA GLN A 47 15.02 -14.28 -23.21
C GLN A 47 16.53 -14.14 -22.93
N ALA A 48 17.32 -13.63 -23.87
CA ALA A 48 18.75 -13.41 -23.67
C ALA A 48 19.02 -12.25 -22.69
N LEU A 49 18.22 -11.18 -22.76
CA LEU A 49 18.31 -10.04 -21.86
C LEU A 49 17.98 -10.42 -20.41
N GLU A 50 16.94 -11.24 -20.23
CA GLU A 50 16.52 -11.73 -18.91
C GLU A 50 17.59 -12.65 -18.29
N ARG A 51 18.16 -13.57 -19.09
CA ARG A 51 19.28 -14.43 -18.64
C ARG A 51 20.54 -13.62 -18.29
N ALA A 52 20.84 -12.56 -19.03
CA ALA A 52 21.97 -11.67 -18.73
C ALA A 52 21.75 -10.88 -17.43
N ARG A 53 20.53 -10.37 -17.19
CA ARG A 53 20.17 -9.65 -15.95
C ARG A 53 20.22 -10.55 -14.72
N ASN A 54 19.66 -11.76 -14.81
CA ASN A 54 19.64 -12.71 -13.70
C ASN A 54 21.06 -13.22 -13.32
N ARG A 55 22.04 -13.14 -14.22
CA ARG A 55 23.46 -13.42 -13.88
C ARG A 55 24.12 -12.32 -13.05
N VAL A 56 23.72 -11.07 -13.25
CA VAL A 56 24.28 -9.93 -12.50
C VAL A 56 23.81 -9.95 -11.04
N GLU A 57 22.67 -10.58 -10.76
CA GLU A 57 22.03 -10.63 -9.43
C GLU A 57 22.70 -11.60 -8.42
N TYR A 58 23.73 -12.35 -8.83
CA TYR A 58 24.54 -13.24 -7.96
C TYR A 58 26.02 -12.83 -7.80
N ALA A 59 26.37 -11.57 -8.10
CA ALA A 59 27.68 -11.01 -7.79
C ALA A 59 27.63 -10.17 -6.49
N PRO A 60 28.64 -10.26 -5.60
CA PRO A 60 28.64 -9.52 -4.33
C PRO A 60 28.69 -8.01 -4.60
N GLU A 61 27.91 -7.29 -3.80
CA GLU A 61 27.62 -5.85 -3.88
C GLU A 61 28.83 -4.98 -4.25
N GLY A 62 28.69 -4.17 -5.31
CA GLY A 62 29.62 -3.09 -5.59
C GLY A 62 29.71 -2.62 -7.04
N ALA A 63 28.61 -2.16 -7.65
CA ALA A 63 28.65 -1.13 -8.70
C ALA A 63 27.24 -0.67 -9.13
N GLY A 64 26.94 0.62 -8.96
CA GLY A 64 26.10 1.36 -9.92
C GLY A 64 24.65 1.65 -9.52
N PHE A 65 24.46 2.37 -8.43
CA PHE A 65 23.27 3.22 -8.21
C PHE A 65 23.07 4.13 -9.44
N TRP A 66 21.89 4.13 -10.04
CA TRP A 66 21.52 5.06 -11.10
C TRP A 66 21.36 6.46 -10.49
N SER A 67 22.43 7.27 -10.56
CA SER A 67 22.37 8.71 -10.37
C SER A 67 21.83 9.36 -11.65
N PHE A 68 20.68 10.03 -11.55
CA PHE A 68 20.12 10.88 -12.61
C PHE A 68 20.63 12.33 -12.49
N ALA A 69 21.94 12.49 -12.29
CA ALA A 69 22.61 13.79 -12.25
C ALA A 69 24.02 13.68 -12.85
N ASP A 70 24.09 13.68 -14.19
CA ASP A 70 25.16 14.33 -14.98
C ASP A 70 24.85 14.17 -16.47
N GLN A 71 24.04 15.09 -17.00
CA GLN A 71 24.16 15.57 -18.38
C GLN A 71 23.79 17.05 -18.39
N ALA A 72 24.79 17.89 -18.15
CA ALA A 72 24.82 19.28 -18.56
C ALA A 72 26.02 19.48 -19.50
N PRO A 73 25.92 20.41 -20.45
CA PRO A 73 26.57 20.36 -21.76
C PRO A 73 28.08 20.59 -21.67
N GLU A 74 28.83 19.87 -22.49
CA GLU A 74 30.26 20.05 -22.66
C GLU A 74 30.54 21.48 -23.18
N SER A 75 31.03 22.31 -22.29
CA SER A 75 31.49 23.67 -22.53
C SER A 75 32.92 23.60 -23.06
N LEU A 76 33.08 23.88 -24.35
CA LEU A 76 34.40 24.19 -24.92
C LEU A 76 34.88 25.51 -24.31
N THR A 77 35.94 25.41 -23.51
CA THR A 77 36.64 26.50 -22.85
C THR A 77 37.27 27.43 -23.90
N LEU A 78 36.74 28.66 -23.98
CA LEU A 78 37.44 29.80 -24.55
C LEU A 78 38.59 30.17 -23.61
N ASP A 79 39.84 29.97 -24.05
CA ASP A 79 40.96 30.73 -23.47
C ASP A 79 42.16 30.84 -24.44
N LYS A 80 42.12 31.85 -25.33
CA LYS A 80 43.20 32.83 -25.59
C LYS A 80 42.89 33.74 -26.80
N PRO A 81 43.38 35.00 -26.80
CA PRO A 81 42.75 36.09 -27.52
C PRO A 81 43.24 36.19 -28.97
N ALA A 82 42.32 36.06 -29.93
CA ALA A 82 42.60 36.43 -31.31
C ALA A 82 42.40 37.94 -31.50
N ARG A 83 43.56 38.62 -31.54
CA ARG A 83 43.88 39.95 -32.07
C ARG A 83 42.78 40.64 -32.88
N ALA A 84 42.44 41.86 -32.47
CA ALA A 84 41.73 42.83 -33.30
C ALA A 84 42.49 43.09 -34.60
N VAL A 85 41.79 42.98 -35.74
CA VAL A 85 42.18 43.61 -36.99
C VAL A 85 41.02 44.50 -37.40
N GLN A 86 41.26 45.81 -37.29
CA GLN A 86 40.46 46.86 -37.92
C GLN A 86 40.79 46.92 -39.42
N PRO A 87 39.92 47.57 -40.21
CA PRO A 87 39.73 47.33 -41.63
C PRO A 87 40.82 48.01 -42.45
N ASP A 88 41.18 47.41 -43.58
CA ASP A 88 41.70 48.15 -44.72
C ASP A 88 41.27 47.47 -46.04
N ASP A 89 41.01 48.35 -46.98
CA ASP A 89 40.35 48.22 -48.27
C ASP A 89 40.80 47.10 -49.23
N GLU A 90 39.79 46.67 -50.00
CA GLU A 90 39.79 46.35 -51.43
C GLU A 90 40.98 45.58 -52.04
N ARG A 91 40.70 44.35 -52.51
CA ARG A 91 40.66 44.05 -53.97
C ARG A 91 40.19 42.62 -54.29
N ALA A 92 39.02 42.60 -54.94
CA ALA A 92 38.51 41.68 -55.97
C ALA A 92 38.88 40.18 -55.90
N LEU A 93 37.88 39.37 -55.50
CA LEU A 93 37.75 37.98 -55.96
C LEU A 93 37.11 37.93 -57.35
N PRO A 94 37.39 36.89 -58.16
CA PRO A 94 36.95 36.81 -59.54
C PRO A 94 35.44 36.58 -59.64
N ASP A 95 34.85 37.32 -60.57
CA ASP A 95 33.47 37.30 -61.02
C ASP A 95 33.00 35.89 -61.40
N VAL A 96 32.39 35.19 -60.45
CA VAL A 96 31.45 34.10 -60.75
C VAL A 96 30.08 34.73 -60.69
N ASP A 97 29.66 35.15 -61.88
CA ASP A 97 28.37 35.69 -62.23
C ASP A 97 27.26 34.93 -61.49
N SER A 98 26.69 35.60 -60.50
CA SER A 98 25.59 35.12 -59.66
C SER A 98 24.30 35.18 -60.46
N THR A 99 24.20 34.33 -61.49
CA THR A 99 23.06 34.28 -62.41
C THR A 99 22.33 32.94 -62.30
N TYR A 100 22.10 32.50 -61.07
CA TYR A 100 20.87 31.79 -60.74
C TYR A 100 20.21 32.54 -59.60
N PRO A 101 19.29 33.49 -59.90
CA PRO A 101 18.48 34.05 -58.85
C PRO A 101 17.67 32.90 -58.24
N LEU A 102 17.84 32.66 -56.94
CA LEU A 102 16.83 31.99 -56.12
C LEU A 102 15.62 32.92 -56.09
N VAL A 103 14.89 33.00 -57.20
CA VAL A 103 13.58 33.63 -57.29
C VAL A 103 12.66 32.72 -56.48
N ARG A 104 12.54 32.98 -55.17
CA ARG A 104 11.25 32.72 -54.53
C ARG A 104 10.27 33.64 -55.24
N PRO A 105 9.21 33.12 -55.88
CA PRO A 105 8.31 33.94 -56.68
C PRO A 105 7.82 35.11 -55.82
N ALA A 106 7.87 36.34 -56.35
CA ALA A 106 7.52 37.58 -55.63
C ALA A 106 6.12 37.55 -54.97
N ILE A 107 5.26 36.65 -55.44
CA ILE A 107 3.92 36.37 -54.91
C ILE A 107 4.00 35.74 -53.49
N GLU A 108 4.94 34.86 -53.20
CA GLU A 108 5.09 34.21 -51.87
C GLU A 108 5.52 35.19 -50.77
N LEU A 109 6.35 36.18 -51.09
CA LEU A 109 6.79 37.21 -50.15
C LEU A 109 5.65 38.18 -49.81
N SER A 110 4.80 38.52 -50.79
CA SER A 110 3.63 39.39 -50.60
C SER A 110 2.63 38.77 -49.62
N TRP A 111 2.31 37.48 -49.79
CA TRP A 111 1.31 36.82 -48.94
C TRP A 111 1.81 36.47 -47.54
N HIS A 112 3.11 36.23 -47.36
CA HIS A 112 3.70 36.08 -46.03
C HIS A 112 3.56 37.38 -45.20
N GLU A 113 3.89 38.53 -45.77
CA GLU A 113 3.72 39.83 -45.10
C GLU A 113 2.23 40.12 -44.80
N GLN A 114 1.35 39.77 -45.72
CA GLN A 114 -0.09 39.96 -45.57
C GLN A 114 -0.68 39.05 -44.48
N ALA A 115 -0.27 37.79 -44.43
CA ALA A 115 -0.61 36.86 -43.34
C ALA A 115 -0.07 37.35 -41.98
N SER A 116 1.10 38.00 -41.94
CA SER A 116 1.65 38.59 -40.71
C SER A 116 0.86 39.79 -40.19
N ARG A 117 0.19 40.53 -41.08
CA ARG A 117 -0.65 41.70 -40.76
C ARG A 117 -2.13 41.37 -40.53
N THR A 118 -2.52 40.11 -40.75
CA THR A 118 -3.93 39.69 -40.61
C THR A 118 -4.34 39.68 -39.13
N THR A 119 -5.46 40.32 -38.82
CA THR A 119 -6.11 40.29 -37.49
C THR A 119 -7.41 39.48 -37.57
N PRO A 120 -8.02 39.09 -36.45
CA PRO A 120 -9.29 38.37 -36.44
C PRO A 120 -10.41 39.12 -37.19
N GLU A 121 -10.47 40.46 -37.08
CA GLU A 121 -11.50 41.25 -37.77
C GLU A 121 -11.26 41.38 -39.28
N ASN A 122 -9.99 41.40 -39.71
CA ASN A 122 -9.62 41.55 -41.12
C ASN A 122 -9.48 40.19 -41.84
N LEU A 123 -9.66 39.07 -41.14
CA LEU A 123 -9.48 37.73 -41.70
C LEU A 123 -10.38 37.49 -42.93
N HIS A 124 -11.65 37.90 -42.83
CA HIS A 124 -12.64 37.69 -43.89
C HIS A 124 -12.28 38.43 -45.18
N SER A 125 -11.91 39.71 -45.09
CA SER A 125 -11.51 40.54 -46.23
C SER A 125 -10.19 40.08 -46.85
N GLN A 126 -9.22 39.66 -46.04
CA GLN A 126 -7.95 39.13 -46.55
C GLN A 126 -8.14 37.79 -47.25
N HIS A 127 -9.02 36.94 -46.73
CA HIS A 127 -9.37 35.67 -47.36
C HIS A 127 -10.10 35.86 -48.68
N GLN A 128 -11.07 36.79 -48.76
CA GLN A 128 -11.73 37.14 -50.04
C GLN A 128 -10.73 37.63 -51.09
N LEU A 129 -9.81 38.51 -50.71
CA LEU A 129 -8.76 38.99 -51.62
C LEU A 129 -7.85 37.85 -52.11
N ALA A 130 -7.51 36.90 -51.24
CA ALA A 130 -6.73 35.73 -51.60
C ALA A 130 -7.50 34.80 -52.56
N GLN A 131 -8.81 34.66 -52.38
CA GLN A 131 -9.68 33.91 -53.29
C GLN A 131 -9.78 34.56 -54.67
N ASP A 132 -9.98 35.87 -54.73
CA ASP A 132 -10.06 36.64 -55.98
C ASP A 132 -8.76 36.53 -56.81
N GLN A 133 -7.62 36.38 -56.13
CA GLN A 133 -6.30 36.24 -56.74
C GLN A 133 -5.87 34.78 -56.95
N GLY A 134 -6.73 33.79 -56.63
CA GLY A 134 -6.42 32.37 -56.76
C GLY A 134 -5.30 31.86 -55.84
N CYS A 135 -4.93 32.62 -54.80
CA CYS A 135 -3.82 32.34 -53.88
C CYS A 135 -4.30 31.88 -52.49
N ASP A 136 -5.54 31.43 -52.37
CA ASP A 136 -6.21 31.03 -51.11
C ASP A 136 -5.37 30.01 -50.29
N GLU A 137 -4.90 28.92 -50.92
CA GLU A 137 -4.11 27.90 -50.21
C GLU A 137 -2.79 28.43 -49.65
N VAL A 138 -2.08 29.26 -50.42
CA VAL A 138 -0.79 29.85 -50.02
C VAL A 138 -0.98 30.81 -48.85
N PHE A 139 -2.03 31.64 -48.90
CA PHE A 139 -2.40 32.53 -47.81
C PHE A 139 -2.70 31.75 -46.52
N GLN A 140 -3.56 30.72 -46.59
CA GLN A 140 -3.92 29.93 -45.42
C GLN A 140 -2.73 29.11 -44.86
N GLN A 141 -1.80 28.66 -45.70
CA GLN A 141 -0.55 28.00 -45.24
C GLN A 141 0.34 28.97 -44.45
N HIS A 142 0.52 30.21 -44.92
CA HIS A 142 1.29 31.23 -44.20
C HIS A 142 0.61 31.63 -42.89
N LEU A 143 -0.73 31.74 -42.89
CA LEU A 143 -1.51 31.99 -41.69
C LEU A 143 -1.34 30.85 -40.67
N ALA A 144 -1.46 29.59 -41.11
CA ALA A 144 -1.25 28.42 -40.26
C ALA A 144 0.16 28.39 -39.67
N ARG A 145 1.19 28.72 -40.47
CA ARG A 145 2.58 28.81 -39.99
C ARG A 145 2.74 29.86 -38.89
N ARG A 146 2.09 31.02 -39.02
CA ARG A 146 2.09 32.06 -37.97
C ARG A 146 1.42 31.56 -36.69
N CYS A 147 0.23 30.96 -36.81
CA CYS A 147 -0.48 30.39 -35.66
C CYS A 147 0.32 29.28 -34.96
N LEU A 148 1.11 28.50 -35.70
CA LEU A 148 1.95 27.45 -35.14
C LEU A 148 3.23 27.99 -34.47
N LEU A 149 3.71 29.18 -34.85
CA LEU A 149 4.89 29.79 -34.22
C LEU A 149 4.53 30.34 -32.83
N ASP A 150 3.41 31.04 -32.72
CA ASP A 150 2.89 31.60 -31.47
C ASP A 150 1.39 31.29 -31.30
N PRO A 151 1.02 30.09 -30.80
CA PRO A 151 -0.38 29.69 -30.66
C PRO A 151 -1.14 30.49 -29.60
N GLU A 152 -0.48 30.87 -28.51
CA GLU A 152 -1.10 31.57 -27.39
C GLU A 152 -1.42 33.02 -27.75
N GLY A 153 -0.47 33.75 -28.35
CA GLY A 153 -0.70 35.13 -28.82
C GLY A 153 -1.66 35.20 -30.02
N THR A 154 -1.75 34.14 -30.82
CA THR A 154 -2.57 34.08 -32.04
C THR A 154 -3.92 33.38 -31.82
N LEU A 155 -4.26 33.04 -30.58
CA LEU A 155 -5.50 32.33 -30.22
C LEU A 155 -6.80 32.92 -30.80
N PRO A 156 -7.07 34.24 -30.73
CA PRO A 156 -8.30 34.79 -31.31
C PRO A 156 -8.34 34.63 -32.84
N LEU A 157 -7.18 34.63 -33.50
CA LEU A 157 -7.08 34.37 -34.94
C LEU A 157 -7.31 32.89 -35.25
N ILE A 158 -6.84 31.96 -34.41
CA ILE A 158 -7.12 30.53 -34.55
C ILE A 158 -8.63 30.26 -34.42
N LYS A 159 -9.30 30.86 -33.43
CA LYS A 159 -10.76 30.74 -33.27
C LYS A 159 -11.51 31.24 -34.51
N ALA A 160 -11.13 32.42 -35.01
CA ALA A 160 -11.70 32.97 -36.25
C ALA A 160 -11.41 32.08 -37.47
N ALA A 161 -10.24 31.47 -37.56
CA ALA A 161 -9.89 30.55 -38.65
C ALA A 161 -10.69 29.24 -38.60
N VAL A 162 -10.98 28.71 -37.40
CA VAL A 162 -11.85 27.54 -37.23
C VAL A 162 -13.29 27.86 -37.66
N GLU A 163 -13.80 29.03 -37.29
CA GLU A 163 -15.17 29.45 -37.63
C GLU A 163 -15.33 29.78 -39.12
N GLN A 164 -14.42 30.58 -39.69
CA GLN A 164 -14.56 31.15 -41.04
C GLN A 164 -13.88 30.32 -42.14
N LEU A 165 -12.77 29.64 -41.82
CA LEU A 165 -11.98 28.85 -42.77
C LEU A 165 -12.14 27.35 -42.56
N HIS A 166 -13.00 26.94 -41.61
CA HIS A 166 -13.28 25.55 -41.27
C HIS A 166 -12.00 24.74 -40.98
N TRP A 167 -10.98 25.38 -40.42
CA TRP A 167 -9.76 24.71 -40.00
C TRP A 167 -10.08 23.57 -39.03
N LEU A 168 -9.30 22.49 -39.13
CA LEU A 168 -9.53 21.27 -38.35
C LEU A 168 -10.89 20.62 -38.66
N THR A 169 -11.44 20.78 -39.85
CA THR A 169 -12.62 19.99 -40.29
C THR A 169 -12.30 19.28 -41.62
N PRO A 170 -13.12 18.32 -42.06
CA PRO A 170 -12.93 17.67 -43.37
C PRO A 170 -12.97 18.64 -44.56
N TRP A 171 -13.51 19.85 -44.36
CA TRP A 171 -13.65 20.88 -45.39
C TRP A 171 -12.45 21.84 -45.47
N GLN A 172 -11.38 21.57 -44.72
CA GLN A 172 -10.17 22.40 -44.75
C GLN A 172 -9.45 22.31 -46.10
N LYS A 173 -9.00 23.46 -46.62
CA LYS A 173 -8.18 23.51 -47.84
C LYS A 173 -6.67 23.36 -47.56
N VAL A 174 -6.23 23.66 -46.33
CA VAL A 174 -4.82 23.56 -45.94
C VAL A 174 -4.46 22.13 -45.56
N GLN A 175 -3.33 21.65 -46.07
CA GLN A 175 -2.72 20.40 -45.63
C GLN A 175 -1.93 20.62 -44.33
N LEU A 176 -2.58 20.38 -43.20
CA LEU A 176 -1.93 20.34 -41.89
C LEU A 176 -1.39 18.94 -41.61
N ARG A 177 -0.13 18.85 -41.18
CA ARG A 177 0.44 17.58 -40.68
C ARG A 177 -0.18 17.23 -39.32
N ALA A 178 -0.18 15.94 -38.96
CA ALA A 178 -0.78 15.46 -37.70
C ALA A 178 -0.32 16.23 -36.45
N HIS A 179 0.98 16.51 -36.31
CA HIS A 179 1.51 17.30 -35.20
C HIS A 179 1.07 18.77 -35.21
N GLN A 180 0.84 19.35 -36.39
CA GLN A 180 0.38 20.73 -36.53
C GLN A 180 -1.07 20.85 -36.10
N SER A 181 -1.92 19.92 -36.54
CA SER A 181 -3.30 19.85 -36.09
C SER A 181 -3.39 19.61 -34.58
N GLN A 182 -2.59 18.68 -34.03
CA GLN A 182 -2.56 18.43 -32.59
C GLN A 182 -2.16 19.67 -31.79
N ARG A 183 -1.15 20.43 -32.25
CA ARG A 183 -0.70 21.64 -31.56
C ARG A 183 -1.75 22.76 -31.60
N LEU A 184 -2.48 22.91 -32.71
CA LEU A 184 -3.58 23.88 -32.80
C LEU A 184 -4.78 23.46 -31.95
N THR A 185 -5.12 22.17 -31.95
CA THR A 185 -6.16 21.59 -31.08
C THR A 185 -5.82 21.81 -29.61
N GLN A 186 -4.59 21.52 -29.19
CA GLN A 186 -4.10 21.75 -27.83
C GLN A 186 -4.26 23.22 -27.42
N ALA A 187 -3.84 24.17 -28.27
CA ALA A 187 -3.99 25.60 -27.96
C ALA A 187 -5.47 26.03 -27.79
N LEU A 188 -6.38 25.47 -28.60
CA LEU A 188 -7.81 25.73 -28.45
C LEU A 188 -8.38 25.16 -27.15
N LEU A 189 -7.99 23.93 -26.78
CA LEU A 189 -8.36 23.29 -25.52
C LEU A 189 -7.79 24.05 -24.31
N ASP A 190 -6.53 24.48 -24.36
CA ASP A 190 -5.90 25.23 -23.28
C ASP A 190 -6.59 26.59 -23.06
N SER A 191 -7.24 27.16 -24.08
CA SER A 191 -8.06 28.36 -23.91
C SER A 191 -9.34 28.15 -23.08
N SER A 192 -9.87 26.92 -23.03
CA SER A 192 -11.02 26.59 -22.19
C SER A 192 -10.61 26.09 -20.80
N LEU A 193 -9.30 25.94 -20.53
CA LEU A 193 -8.78 25.47 -19.25
C LEU A 193 -9.19 26.38 -18.09
N GLN A 194 -8.96 27.70 -18.21
CA GLN A 194 -9.22 28.66 -17.13
C GLN A 194 -10.71 28.69 -16.70
N PRO A 195 -11.69 28.84 -17.63
CA PRO A 195 -13.10 28.74 -17.26
C PRO A 195 -13.48 27.41 -16.62
N LEU A 196 -12.99 26.29 -17.16
CA LEU A 196 -13.32 24.96 -16.64
C LEU A 196 -12.70 24.70 -15.26
N HIS A 197 -11.49 25.20 -15.02
CA HIS A 197 -10.85 25.15 -13.70
C HIS A 197 -11.65 25.95 -12.67
N ALA A 198 -12.07 27.18 -12.99
CA ALA A 198 -12.89 27.99 -12.09
C ALA A 198 -14.23 27.29 -11.73
N LEU A 199 -14.85 26.58 -12.68
CA LEU A 199 -16.06 25.80 -12.40
C LEU A 199 -15.80 24.63 -11.43
N LEU A 200 -14.65 23.96 -11.54
CA LEU A 200 -14.26 22.89 -10.61
C LEU A 200 -13.92 23.41 -9.21
N GLU A 201 -13.20 24.53 -9.09
CA GLU A 201 -12.90 25.16 -7.79
C GLU A 201 -14.18 25.57 -7.06
N ASN A 202 -15.17 26.10 -7.79
CA ASN A 202 -16.47 26.48 -7.24
C ASN A 202 -17.41 25.29 -7.01
N SER A 203 -16.98 24.05 -7.27
CA SER A 203 -17.80 22.82 -7.17
C SER A 203 -19.06 22.82 -8.07
N GLU A 204 -19.04 23.58 -9.18
CA GLU A 204 -20.14 23.66 -10.15
C GLU A 204 -20.07 22.51 -11.18
N GLU A 205 -20.12 21.27 -10.70
CA GLU A 205 -19.94 20.05 -11.50
C GLU A 205 -20.89 19.95 -12.70
N ARG A 206 -22.13 20.44 -12.58
CA ARG A 206 -23.11 20.39 -13.67
C ARG A 206 -22.73 21.34 -14.81
N ALA A 207 -22.37 22.58 -14.47
CA ALA A 207 -21.93 23.56 -15.44
C ALA A 207 -20.63 23.13 -16.12
N PHE A 208 -19.72 22.49 -15.39
CA PHE A 208 -18.52 21.87 -15.95
C PHE A 208 -18.87 20.79 -16.99
N LEU A 209 -19.78 19.87 -16.68
CA LEU A 209 -20.21 18.82 -17.62
C LEU A 209 -20.90 19.40 -18.85
N ASP A 210 -21.74 20.42 -18.68
CA ASP A 210 -22.43 21.07 -19.80
C ASP A 210 -21.46 21.83 -20.71
N ALA A 211 -20.46 22.50 -20.13
CA ALA A 211 -19.38 23.14 -20.88
C ALA A 211 -18.54 22.12 -21.66
N LEU A 212 -18.24 20.95 -21.07
CA LEU A 212 -17.50 19.89 -21.74
C LEU A 212 -18.32 19.26 -22.88
N LYS A 213 -19.63 19.03 -22.69
CA LYS A 213 -20.54 18.60 -23.76
C LYS A 213 -20.59 19.60 -24.91
N ALA A 214 -20.70 20.89 -24.59
CA ALA A 214 -20.68 21.95 -25.60
C ALA A 214 -19.35 21.97 -26.38
N LEU A 215 -18.25 21.58 -25.73
CA LEU A 215 -16.94 21.46 -26.36
C LEU A 215 -16.87 20.21 -27.26
N GLN A 216 -17.37 19.05 -26.81
CA GLN A 216 -17.47 17.83 -27.62
C GLN A 216 -18.33 18.03 -28.90
N GLN A 217 -19.35 18.88 -28.84
CA GLN A 217 -20.22 19.21 -29.97
C GLN A 217 -19.58 20.15 -31.01
N GLN A 218 -18.36 20.65 -30.77
CA GLN A 218 -17.70 21.55 -31.71
C GLN A 218 -17.31 20.82 -33.01
N PRO A 219 -17.53 21.43 -34.19
CA PRO A 219 -17.25 20.78 -35.48
C PRO A 219 -15.78 20.37 -35.67
N TRP A 220 -14.85 21.11 -35.06
CA TRP A 220 -13.42 20.85 -35.15
C TRP A 220 -12.97 19.65 -34.31
N LEU A 221 -13.81 19.13 -33.41
CA LEU A 221 -13.57 17.92 -32.60
C LEU A 221 -14.28 16.67 -33.14
N ALA A 222 -14.89 16.74 -34.33
CA ALA A 222 -15.63 15.60 -34.89
C ALA A 222 -14.77 14.39 -35.26
N SER A 223 -13.45 14.57 -35.47
CA SER A 223 -12.54 13.47 -35.80
C SER A 223 -12.15 12.65 -34.57
N PHE A 224 -12.07 11.34 -34.73
CA PHE A 224 -11.67 10.39 -33.68
C PHE A 224 -10.38 10.80 -32.94
N ASP A 225 -9.29 11.07 -33.67
CA ASP A 225 -7.99 11.45 -33.07
C ASP A 225 -8.08 12.68 -32.15
N ARG A 226 -9.03 13.58 -32.40
CA ARG A 226 -9.21 14.79 -31.58
C ARG A 226 -10.16 14.59 -30.41
N GLN A 227 -11.10 13.66 -30.53
CA GLN A 227 -11.86 13.18 -29.38
C GLN A 227 -10.92 12.50 -28.39
N GLU A 228 -9.97 11.69 -28.88
CA GLU A 228 -8.93 11.10 -28.04
C GLU A 228 -8.07 12.16 -27.34
N GLN A 229 -7.69 13.24 -28.04
CA GLN A 229 -6.97 14.37 -27.44
C GLN A 229 -7.79 15.11 -26.38
N LEU A 230 -9.10 15.30 -26.62
CA LEU A 230 -10.00 15.90 -25.64
C LEU A 230 -10.10 15.04 -24.36
N GLU A 231 -10.18 13.73 -24.50
CA GLU A 231 -10.24 12.79 -23.38
C GLU A 231 -8.95 12.84 -22.55
N GLN A 232 -7.78 12.74 -23.20
CA GLN A 232 -6.47 12.86 -22.56
C GLN A 232 -6.31 14.20 -21.84
N TRP A 233 -6.73 15.29 -22.49
CA TRP A 233 -6.70 16.63 -21.92
C TRP A 233 -7.61 16.72 -20.69
N THR A 234 -8.82 16.18 -20.75
CA THR A 234 -9.77 16.15 -19.63
C THR A 234 -9.21 15.35 -18.46
N MET A 235 -8.58 14.19 -18.72
CA MET A 235 -7.92 13.40 -17.67
C MET A 235 -6.80 14.19 -16.99
N SER A 236 -5.97 14.89 -17.76
CA SER A 236 -4.89 15.73 -17.21
C SER A 236 -5.45 16.87 -16.35
N LEU A 237 -6.56 17.48 -16.77
CA LEU A 237 -7.26 18.53 -16.04
C LEU A 237 -7.79 17.99 -14.70
N LEU A 238 -8.36 16.78 -14.67
CA LEU A 238 -8.80 16.15 -13.41
C LEU A 238 -7.62 15.81 -12.48
N LEU A 239 -6.48 15.35 -13.01
CA LEU A 239 -5.33 15.04 -12.17
C LEU A 239 -4.75 16.30 -11.51
N ASN A 240 -4.66 17.39 -12.27
CA ASN A 240 -4.13 18.67 -11.78
C ASN A 240 -5.03 19.34 -10.74
N ASN A 241 -6.33 19.05 -10.76
CA ASN A 241 -7.31 19.68 -9.86
C ASN A 241 -7.62 18.81 -8.64
N PRO A 242 -7.51 19.32 -7.40
CA PRO A 242 -7.80 18.51 -6.21
C PRO A 242 -9.29 18.27 -5.94
N HIS A 243 -10.13 19.20 -6.37
CA HIS A 243 -11.44 19.48 -5.79
C HIS A 243 -12.62 18.89 -6.59
N TRP A 244 -12.50 17.69 -7.15
CA TRP A 244 -13.61 17.01 -7.84
C TRP A 244 -14.14 15.78 -7.08
N SER A 245 -15.42 15.46 -7.23
CA SER A 245 -16.05 14.31 -6.56
C SER A 245 -15.97 13.01 -7.39
N PRO A 246 -15.96 11.83 -6.74
CA PRO A 246 -16.07 10.55 -7.46
C PRO A 246 -17.32 10.46 -8.35
N ALA A 247 -18.42 11.13 -7.97
CA ALA A 247 -19.64 11.16 -8.77
C ALA A 247 -19.47 11.94 -10.08
N LEU A 248 -18.65 12.99 -10.11
CA LEU A 248 -18.27 13.67 -11.35
C LEU A 248 -17.52 12.71 -12.29
N PHE A 249 -16.57 11.95 -11.75
CA PHE A 249 -15.80 10.99 -12.54
C PHE A 249 -16.68 9.90 -13.16
N GLU A 250 -17.68 9.38 -12.45
CA GLU A 250 -18.64 8.44 -13.04
C GLU A 250 -19.47 9.07 -14.16
N ARG A 251 -19.92 10.32 -13.99
CA ARG A 251 -20.66 11.04 -15.04
C ARG A 251 -19.78 11.33 -16.26
N LEU A 252 -18.49 11.62 -16.07
CA LEU A 252 -17.53 11.80 -17.15
C LEU A 252 -17.25 10.48 -17.86
N SER A 253 -17.10 9.39 -17.11
CA SER A 253 -16.94 8.05 -17.67
C SER A 253 -18.14 7.68 -18.53
N ALA A 254 -19.36 8.01 -18.11
CA ALA A 254 -20.56 7.82 -18.92
C ALA A 254 -20.66 8.75 -20.15
N LEU A 255 -20.01 9.93 -20.11
CA LEU A 255 -20.01 10.89 -21.23
C LEU A 255 -19.04 10.45 -22.34
N PHE A 256 -17.87 9.93 -21.97
CA PHE A 256 -16.85 9.46 -22.89
C PHE A 256 -16.90 7.96 -23.16
N ASP A 257 -17.86 7.24 -22.55
CA ASP A 257 -17.98 5.78 -22.60
C ASP A 257 -16.70 5.06 -22.10
N TRP A 258 -16.06 5.62 -21.08
CA TRP A 258 -14.91 5.00 -20.43
C TRP A 258 -15.36 3.77 -19.65
N ASP A 259 -14.79 2.61 -19.97
CA ASP A 259 -15.08 1.36 -19.27
C ASP A 259 -13.82 0.70 -18.71
N GLN A 260 -13.79 0.59 -17.38
CA GLN A 260 -12.75 -0.11 -16.62
C GLN A 260 -12.72 -1.63 -16.93
N LYS A 261 -13.86 -2.23 -17.33
CA LYS A 261 -13.97 -3.68 -17.57
C LYS A 261 -13.50 -4.09 -18.96
N HIS A 262 -13.63 -3.21 -19.94
CA HIS A 262 -13.29 -3.49 -21.34
C HIS A 262 -11.99 -2.81 -21.79
N ASP A 263 -11.27 -2.15 -20.88
CA ASP A 263 -10.05 -1.38 -21.14
C ASP A 263 -10.25 -0.28 -22.20
N VAL A 264 -11.47 0.26 -22.29
CA VAL A 264 -11.82 1.30 -23.25
C VAL A 264 -11.58 2.65 -22.57
N HIS A 265 -10.35 3.15 -22.68
CA HIS A 265 -10.01 4.50 -22.28
C HIS A 265 -9.00 5.08 -23.27
N SER A 266 -9.17 6.36 -23.60
CA SER A 266 -8.24 7.05 -24.49
C SER A 266 -7.02 7.56 -23.73
N GLY A 267 -5.83 7.16 -24.20
CA GLY A 267 -4.55 7.71 -23.75
C GLY A 267 -3.67 6.78 -22.91
N PRO A 268 -2.61 7.34 -22.28
CA PRO A 268 -1.65 6.57 -21.52
C PRO A 268 -2.29 5.92 -20.29
N MET A 269 -2.10 4.61 -20.13
CA MET A 269 -2.59 3.81 -18.99
C MET A 269 -2.22 4.41 -17.62
N SER A 270 -1.10 5.14 -17.53
CA SER A 270 -0.68 5.82 -16.31
C SER A 270 -1.64 6.93 -15.87
N LEU A 271 -2.20 7.71 -16.79
CA LEU A 271 -3.14 8.79 -16.45
C LEU A 271 -4.44 8.20 -15.90
N TRP A 272 -4.93 7.16 -16.57
CA TRP A 272 -6.12 6.42 -16.14
C TRP A 272 -5.92 5.78 -14.76
N MET A 273 -4.83 5.03 -14.55
CA MET A 273 -4.56 4.37 -13.28
C MET A 273 -4.47 5.37 -12.11
N ASN A 274 -3.84 6.53 -12.32
CA ASN A 274 -3.74 7.56 -11.31
C ASN A 274 -5.11 8.16 -10.95
N LEU A 275 -6.00 8.36 -11.94
CA LEU A 275 -7.36 8.83 -11.69
C LEU A 275 -8.18 7.80 -10.91
N VAL A 276 -8.12 6.53 -11.32
CA VAL A 276 -8.80 5.43 -10.64
C VAL A 276 -8.30 5.30 -9.20
N GLN A 277 -6.97 5.28 -8.99
CA GLN A 277 -6.39 5.20 -7.65
C GLN A 277 -6.85 6.36 -6.76
N ARG A 278 -6.97 7.57 -7.32
CA ARG A 278 -7.47 8.74 -6.59
C ARG A 278 -8.96 8.63 -6.25
N CYS A 279 -9.79 8.15 -7.18
CA CYS A 279 -11.20 7.83 -6.94
C CYS A 279 -11.36 6.82 -5.82
N GLU A 280 -10.63 5.70 -5.92
CA GLU A 280 -10.64 4.63 -4.92
C GLU A 280 -10.20 5.13 -3.55
N LYS A 281 -9.15 5.96 -3.48
CA LYS A 281 -8.69 6.59 -2.23
C LYS A 281 -9.81 7.43 -1.60
N LYS A 282 -10.45 8.30 -2.38
CA LYS A 282 -11.55 9.15 -1.88
C LYS A 282 -12.73 8.30 -1.40
N ALA A 283 -13.14 7.30 -2.17
CA ALA A 283 -14.22 6.39 -1.80
C ALA A 283 -13.89 5.57 -0.55
N PHE A 284 -12.64 5.11 -0.43
CA PHE A 284 -12.14 4.39 0.74
C PHE A 284 -12.21 5.27 2.00
N ILE A 285 -11.71 6.50 1.94
CA ILE A 285 -11.77 7.44 3.07
C ILE A 285 -13.23 7.73 3.46
N THR A 286 -14.12 7.99 2.51
CA THR A 286 -15.54 8.20 2.79
C THR A 286 -16.20 6.97 3.44
N ARG A 287 -15.87 5.76 2.96
CA ARG A 287 -16.35 4.50 3.57
C ARG A 287 -15.88 4.39 5.03
N LEU A 288 -14.62 4.72 5.32
CA LEU A 288 -14.09 4.68 6.70
C LEU A 288 -14.80 5.66 7.62
N HIS A 289 -15.06 6.90 7.17
CA HIS A 289 -15.84 7.86 7.95
C HIS A 289 -17.24 7.33 8.25
N HIS A 290 -17.93 6.81 7.25
CA HIS A 290 -19.26 6.21 7.44
C HIS A 290 -19.23 5.03 8.42
N LEU A 291 -18.19 4.20 8.39
CA LEU A 291 -18.01 3.10 9.34
C LEU A 291 -17.75 3.59 10.78
N LEU A 292 -17.16 4.77 10.96
CA LEU A 292 -16.93 5.39 12.26
C LEU A 292 -18.15 6.15 12.81
N GLU A 293 -19.03 6.66 11.95
CA GLU A 293 -20.27 7.33 12.37
C GLU A 293 -21.36 6.33 12.79
N GLY A 294 -21.32 5.10 12.26
CA GLY A 294 -22.28 4.04 12.56
C GLY A 294 -21.94 3.21 13.82
N PRO A 295 -22.89 2.41 14.34
CA PRO A 295 -22.62 1.48 15.44
C PRO A 295 -21.65 0.37 15.01
N ALA A 296 -20.80 -0.08 15.95
CA ALA A 296 -19.81 -1.15 15.75
C ALA A 296 -20.44 -2.56 15.75
N ASP A 297 -21.45 -2.76 14.89
CA ASP A 297 -22.19 -4.03 14.79
C ASP A 297 -21.56 -5.00 13.76
N SER A 298 -20.83 -4.47 12.77
CA SER A 298 -20.12 -5.27 11.77
C SER A 298 -18.65 -5.48 12.14
N PRO A 299 -18.01 -6.58 11.70
CA PRO A 299 -16.59 -6.82 11.95
C PRO A 299 -15.71 -5.72 11.31
N GLU A 300 -16.13 -5.19 10.16
CA GLU A 300 -15.44 -4.11 9.46
C GLU A 300 -15.56 -2.78 10.22
N ALA A 301 -16.74 -2.44 10.74
CA ALA A 301 -16.94 -1.25 11.56
C ALA A 301 -16.16 -1.36 12.88
N THR A 302 -16.17 -2.53 13.51
CA THR A 302 -15.41 -2.78 14.75
C THR A 302 -13.90 -2.67 14.50
N ALA A 303 -13.39 -3.20 13.37
CA ALA A 303 -12.00 -3.06 12.97
C ALA A 303 -11.62 -1.60 12.71
N ALA A 304 -12.48 -0.85 12.02
CA ALA A 304 -12.28 0.58 11.78
C ALA A 304 -12.20 1.37 13.10
N HIS A 305 -13.10 1.13 14.05
CA HIS A 305 -13.03 1.74 15.38
C HIS A 305 -11.78 1.30 16.15
N LEU A 306 -11.40 0.02 16.10
CA LEU A 306 -10.24 -0.50 16.81
C LEU A 306 -8.92 0.12 16.31
N ILE A 307 -8.79 0.35 15.01
CA ILE A 307 -7.56 0.80 14.35
C ILE A 307 -7.51 2.33 14.25
N LEU A 308 -8.58 2.99 13.78
CA LEU A 308 -8.58 4.42 13.47
C LEU A 308 -8.89 5.31 14.68
N GLN A 309 -9.76 4.85 15.59
CA GLN A 309 -10.17 5.61 16.79
C GLN A 309 -10.11 4.70 18.02
N PRO A 310 -8.89 4.31 18.43
CA PRO A 310 -8.72 3.09 19.19
C PRO A 310 -9.28 3.28 20.62
N PRO A 311 -10.30 2.49 21.04
CA PRO A 311 -11.06 2.71 22.29
C PRO A 311 -10.19 2.52 23.54
N PRO A 312 -10.63 2.81 24.78
CA PRO A 312 -9.82 2.54 25.96
C PRO A 312 -9.40 1.06 26.04
N LEU A 313 -8.22 0.80 26.63
CA LEU A 313 -7.59 -0.53 26.67
C LEU A 313 -8.53 -1.66 27.14
N ASN A 314 -9.38 -1.38 28.13
CA ASN A 314 -10.34 -2.35 28.68
C ASN A 314 -11.33 -2.86 27.64
N GLU A 315 -11.75 -1.97 26.74
CA GLU A 315 -12.69 -2.27 25.66
C GLU A 315 -11.99 -2.98 24.51
N ARG A 316 -10.76 -2.56 24.13
CA ARG A 316 -9.92 -3.29 23.16
C ARG A 316 -9.73 -4.74 23.56
N LEU A 317 -9.44 -5.01 24.83
CA LEU A 317 -9.25 -6.37 25.35
C LEU A 317 -10.57 -7.16 25.39
N ARG A 318 -11.71 -6.49 25.61
CA ARG A 318 -13.03 -7.13 25.52
C ARG A 318 -13.33 -7.55 24.08
N LEU A 319 -13.12 -6.65 23.13
CA LEU A 319 -13.30 -6.89 21.69
C LEU A 319 -12.37 -8.02 21.23
N ALA A 320 -11.10 -8.01 21.67
CA ALA A 320 -10.16 -9.06 21.31
C ALA A 320 -10.58 -10.46 21.82
N ARG A 321 -11.26 -10.53 22.97
CA ARG A 321 -11.77 -11.81 23.49
C ARG A 321 -13.01 -12.31 22.75
N GLN A 322 -13.89 -11.38 22.36
CA GLN A 322 -15.13 -11.69 21.63
C GLN A 322 -14.90 -11.75 20.12
N GLY A 323 -13.72 -11.35 19.67
CA GLY A 323 -13.37 -11.19 18.28
C GLY A 323 -13.30 -12.53 17.56
N ASP A 324 -14.24 -12.72 16.64
CA ASP A 324 -14.23 -13.84 15.71
C ASP A 324 -13.10 -13.71 14.67
N GLN A 325 -12.80 -14.80 13.98
CA GLN A 325 -11.80 -14.81 12.90
C GLN A 325 -12.07 -13.73 11.83
N ALA A 326 -13.33 -13.42 11.55
CA ALA A 326 -13.74 -12.37 10.61
C ALA A 326 -13.31 -10.96 11.05
N LEU A 327 -13.32 -10.66 12.36
CA LEU A 327 -12.85 -9.37 12.88
C LEU A 327 -11.36 -9.19 12.60
N TRP A 328 -10.56 -10.22 12.88
CA TRP A 328 -9.12 -10.16 12.69
C TRP A 328 -8.72 -10.10 11.23
N GLN A 329 -9.46 -10.79 10.35
CA GLN A 329 -9.32 -10.64 8.90
C GLN A 329 -9.66 -9.23 8.44
N ALA A 330 -10.72 -8.61 8.97
CA ALA A 330 -11.05 -7.23 8.65
C ALA A 330 -9.97 -6.24 9.14
N CYS A 331 -9.40 -6.46 10.34
CA CYS A 331 -8.27 -5.67 10.84
C CYS A 331 -7.03 -5.80 9.96
N GLU A 332 -6.69 -7.01 9.51
CA GLU A 332 -5.52 -7.25 8.64
C GLU A 332 -5.72 -6.63 7.26
N THR A 333 -6.90 -6.81 6.65
CA THR A 333 -7.24 -6.18 5.36
C THR A 333 -7.16 -4.67 5.45
N LEU A 334 -7.77 -4.07 6.49
CA LEU A 334 -7.75 -2.61 6.68
C LEU A 334 -6.33 -2.10 6.90
N THR A 335 -5.53 -2.81 7.70
CA THR A 335 -4.11 -2.51 7.94
C THR A 335 -3.30 -2.57 6.65
N SER A 336 -3.50 -3.62 5.84
CA SER A 336 -2.83 -3.78 4.54
C SER A 336 -3.20 -2.66 3.57
N ASP A 337 -4.49 -2.30 3.49
CA ASP A 337 -4.95 -1.21 2.63
C ASP A 337 -4.35 0.14 3.05
N LEU A 338 -4.26 0.42 4.36
CA LEU A 338 -3.65 1.66 4.88
C LEU A 338 -2.14 1.71 4.65
N ILE A 339 -1.42 0.58 4.77
CA ILE A 339 0.05 0.56 4.64
C ILE A 339 0.47 0.56 3.17
N HIS A 340 -0.15 -0.29 2.33
CA HIS A 340 0.34 -0.58 0.98
C HIS A 340 -0.41 0.17 -0.11
N ARG A 341 -1.72 0.37 0.04
CA ARG A 341 -2.57 0.91 -1.04
C ARG A 341 -2.80 2.41 -0.91
N PHE A 342 -3.06 2.89 0.31
CA PHE A 342 -3.40 4.29 0.59
C PHE A 342 -2.66 4.86 1.82
N PRO A 343 -1.32 5.01 1.76
CA PRO A 343 -0.52 5.50 2.90
C PRO A 343 -0.94 6.91 3.35
N GLU A 344 -1.29 7.77 2.40
CA GLU A 344 -1.75 9.14 2.66
C GLU A 344 -3.09 9.20 3.40
N ALA A 345 -3.88 8.12 3.46
CA ALA A 345 -5.11 8.10 4.23
C ALA A 345 -4.85 8.19 5.75
N MET A 346 -3.63 7.84 6.20
CA MET A 346 -3.24 7.96 7.60
C MET A 346 -3.15 9.42 8.07
N GLU A 347 -2.88 10.38 7.16
CA GLU A 347 -2.86 11.81 7.52
C GLU A 347 -4.24 12.31 7.97
N VAL A 348 -5.31 11.67 7.50
CA VAL A 348 -6.70 12.03 7.85
C VAL A 348 -7.08 11.52 9.23
N PHE A 349 -6.42 10.47 9.73
CA PHE A 349 -6.72 9.83 11.01
C PHE A 349 -5.49 9.85 11.93
N PRO A 350 -5.24 10.98 12.63
CA PRO A 350 -4.01 11.17 13.42
C PRO A 350 -3.89 10.21 14.62
N ASP A 351 -5.02 9.71 15.12
CA ASP A 351 -5.08 8.79 16.26
C ASP A 351 -4.99 7.31 15.85
N ALA A 352 -4.77 7.02 14.56
CA ALA A 352 -4.75 5.66 14.06
C ALA A 352 -3.55 4.85 14.58
N ASP A 353 -3.82 3.65 15.10
CA ASP A 353 -2.83 2.73 15.64
C ASP A 353 -2.91 1.39 14.90
N VAL A 354 -2.11 1.31 13.83
CA VAL A 354 -2.11 0.20 12.86
C VAL A 354 -1.46 -1.07 13.42
N GLN A 355 -0.72 -0.99 14.52
CA GLN A 355 0.08 -2.11 15.03
C GLN A 355 -0.40 -2.68 16.37
N SER A 356 -1.00 -1.88 17.26
CA SER A 356 -1.30 -2.37 18.61
C SER A 356 -2.30 -3.52 18.63
N TRP A 357 -3.21 -3.56 17.66
CA TRP A 357 -4.25 -4.59 17.61
C TRP A 357 -3.67 -6.01 17.46
N ARG A 358 -2.52 -6.18 16.79
CA ARG A 358 -1.88 -7.50 16.60
C ARG A 358 -1.43 -8.16 17.89
N LYS A 359 -1.16 -7.38 18.94
CA LYS A 359 -0.76 -7.88 20.27
C LYS A 359 -1.96 -8.28 21.12
N LEU A 360 -3.17 -7.82 20.78
CA LEU A 360 -4.36 -8.06 21.58
C LEU A 360 -4.75 -9.55 21.68
N PRO A 361 -4.73 -10.35 20.59
CA PRO A 361 -5.03 -11.79 20.67
C PRO A 361 -4.10 -12.53 21.63
N GLU A 362 -2.79 -12.24 21.59
CA GLU A 362 -1.80 -12.86 22.47
C GLU A 362 -2.06 -12.51 23.93
N GLN A 363 -2.37 -11.23 24.22
CA GLN A 363 -2.66 -10.74 25.57
C GLN A 363 -3.93 -11.36 26.20
N VAL A 364 -4.85 -11.85 25.36
CA VAL A 364 -6.12 -12.45 25.79
C VAL A 364 -6.08 -13.98 25.70
N SER A 365 -5.14 -14.56 24.96
CA SER A 365 -5.01 -16.01 24.80
C SER A 365 -4.83 -16.68 26.16
N PHE A 366 -5.84 -17.45 26.56
CA PHE A 366 -5.95 -18.04 27.90
C PHE A 366 -6.36 -19.50 27.76
N ASN A 367 -5.52 -20.41 28.29
CA ASN A 367 -5.92 -21.81 28.44
C ASN A 367 -6.44 -22.04 29.87
N PRO A 368 -7.76 -21.95 30.11
CA PRO A 368 -8.34 -22.11 31.45
C PRO A 368 -7.99 -23.45 32.08
N ASN A 369 -7.97 -24.52 31.26
CA ASN A 369 -7.79 -25.88 31.75
C ASN A 369 -6.37 -26.10 32.28
N LEU A 370 -5.36 -25.59 31.57
CA LEU A 370 -3.96 -25.70 31.99
C LEU A 370 -3.71 -24.98 33.33
N ARG A 371 -4.34 -23.83 33.53
CA ARG A 371 -4.18 -23.07 34.78
C ARG A 371 -4.90 -23.74 35.95
N THR A 372 -6.14 -24.18 35.75
CA THR A 372 -6.87 -24.94 36.77
C THR A 372 -6.11 -26.21 37.15
N TYR A 373 -5.49 -26.89 36.18
CA TYR A 373 -4.61 -28.03 36.40
C TYR A 373 -3.40 -27.67 37.29
N LEU A 374 -2.63 -26.63 36.92
CA LEU A 374 -1.42 -26.23 37.64
C LEU A 374 -1.71 -25.77 39.08
N PHE A 375 -2.75 -24.95 39.27
CA PHE A 375 -3.14 -24.50 40.61
C PHE A 375 -3.74 -25.64 41.45
N GLY A 376 -4.50 -26.55 40.82
CA GLY A 376 -5.01 -27.76 41.49
C GLY A 376 -3.88 -28.68 41.94
N ALA A 377 -2.90 -28.94 41.07
CA ALA A 377 -1.72 -29.74 41.39
C ALA A 377 -0.90 -29.12 42.53
N LEU A 378 -0.68 -27.81 42.48
CA LEU A 378 0.05 -27.06 43.51
C LEU A 378 -0.68 -27.11 44.86
N ALA A 379 -1.99 -26.92 44.88
CA ALA A 379 -2.79 -26.96 46.11
C ALA A 379 -2.74 -28.36 46.76
N ILE A 380 -2.86 -29.42 45.96
CA ILE A 380 -2.79 -30.82 46.44
C ILE A 380 -1.38 -31.16 46.94
N PHE A 381 -0.35 -30.65 46.26
CA PHE A 381 1.03 -30.84 46.69
C PHE A 381 1.32 -30.14 48.02
N ILE A 382 0.83 -28.91 48.21
CA ILE A 382 1.00 -28.14 49.45
C ILE A 382 0.24 -28.79 50.60
N THR A 383 -1.01 -29.22 50.39
CA THR A 383 -1.78 -29.90 51.45
C THR A 383 -1.15 -31.22 51.86
N ALA A 384 -0.68 -32.02 50.90
CA ALA A 384 0.00 -33.29 51.19
C ALA A 384 1.35 -33.09 51.90
N SER A 385 2.08 -32.01 51.60
CA SER A 385 3.36 -31.70 52.23
C SER A 385 3.24 -31.15 53.66
N LEU A 386 2.08 -30.56 53.99
CA LEU A 386 1.78 -29.98 55.30
C LEU A 386 1.04 -30.94 56.23
N ASP A 387 0.68 -32.13 55.77
CA ASP A 387 -0.04 -33.14 56.55
C ASP A 387 0.97 -34.03 57.32
N PRO A 388 1.14 -33.82 58.65
CA PRO A 388 2.10 -34.57 59.44
C PRO A 388 1.71 -36.05 59.60
N SER A 389 0.45 -36.42 59.29
CA SER A 389 -0.02 -37.81 59.35
C SER A 389 0.42 -38.67 58.17
N ARG A 390 0.93 -38.05 57.09
CA ARG A 390 1.38 -38.72 55.86
C ARG A 390 2.91 -38.75 55.70
N ALA A 391 3.66 -38.53 56.78
CA ALA A 391 5.12 -38.49 56.74
C ALA A 391 5.78 -39.77 56.21
N ASP A 392 5.10 -40.93 56.32
CA ASP A 392 5.58 -42.23 55.85
C ASP A 392 5.22 -42.54 54.37
N VAL A 393 4.49 -41.65 53.69
CA VAL A 393 4.09 -41.83 52.28
C VAL A 393 5.26 -41.48 51.36
N ALA A 394 5.59 -42.37 50.43
CA ALA A 394 6.67 -42.12 49.50
C ALA A 394 6.36 -40.92 48.58
N TRP A 395 7.33 -40.03 48.39
CA TRP A 395 7.18 -38.78 47.63
C TRP A 395 6.63 -38.96 46.20
N TYR A 396 6.86 -40.12 45.57
CA TYR A 396 6.33 -40.44 44.24
C TYR A 396 4.81 -40.68 44.23
N GLU A 397 4.21 -41.18 45.32
CA GLU A 397 2.76 -41.35 45.44
C GLU A 397 2.06 -40.00 45.59
N VAL A 398 2.67 -39.10 46.36
CA VAL A 398 2.21 -37.71 46.49
C VAL A 398 2.25 -37.00 45.13
N ILE A 399 3.32 -37.19 44.35
CA ILE A 399 3.42 -36.65 42.99
C ILE A 399 2.38 -37.29 42.06
N GLY A 400 2.15 -38.60 42.14
CA GLY A 400 1.14 -39.30 41.35
C GLY A 400 -0.27 -38.78 41.60
N ILE A 401 -0.63 -38.54 42.86
CA ILE A 401 -1.91 -37.95 43.25
C ILE A 401 -1.99 -36.49 42.79
N ALA A 402 -0.93 -35.70 43.00
CA ALA A 402 -0.89 -34.29 42.58
C ALA A 402 -1.02 -34.10 41.06
N LEU A 403 -0.59 -35.08 40.25
CA LEU A 403 -0.70 -35.02 38.78
C LEU A 403 -2.04 -35.55 38.24
N SER A 404 -2.66 -36.53 38.92
CA SER A 404 -3.87 -37.22 38.44
C SER A 404 -5.17 -36.62 38.98
N ALA A 405 -5.21 -36.20 40.25
CA ALA A 405 -6.40 -35.64 40.88
C ALA A 405 -6.92 -34.33 40.22
N PRO A 406 -6.07 -33.41 39.72
CA PRO A 406 -6.53 -32.23 39.00
C PRO A 406 -7.24 -32.55 37.67
N VAL A 407 -6.95 -33.70 37.03
CA VAL A 407 -7.64 -34.14 35.80
C VAL A 407 -9.08 -34.55 36.10
N LEU A 408 -9.29 -35.29 37.20
CA LEU A 408 -10.64 -35.62 37.69
C LEU A 408 -11.40 -34.35 38.11
N PHE A 409 -10.72 -33.42 38.78
CA PHE A 409 -11.30 -32.12 39.13
C PHE A 409 -11.70 -31.32 37.89
N LEU A 410 -10.87 -31.30 36.84
CA LEU A 410 -11.21 -30.68 35.57
C LEU A 410 -12.44 -31.31 34.93
N LEU A 411 -12.56 -32.64 34.91
CA LEU A 411 -13.71 -33.35 34.36
C LEU A 411 -15.01 -33.05 35.13
N ILE A 412 -14.93 -33.01 36.47
CA ILE A 412 -16.06 -32.63 37.32
C ILE A 412 -16.44 -31.16 37.08
N SER A 413 -15.44 -30.26 37.03
CA SER A 413 -15.67 -28.84 36.77
C SER A 413 -16.28 -28.60 35.39
N TYR A 414 -15.87 -29.37 34.39
CA TYR A 414 -16.45 -29.34 33.05
C TYR A 414 -17.92 -29.74 33.09
N MET A 415 -18.25 -30.88 33.71
CA MET A 415 -19.64 -31.35 33.85
C MET A 415 -20.52 -30.33 34.59
N VAL A 416 -20.01 -29.76 35.68
CA VAL A 416 -20.70 -28.70 36.45
C VAL A 416 -20.88 -27.44 35.59
N MET A 417 -19.87 -27.02 34.84
CA MET A 417 -19.96 -25.83 33.98
C MET A 417 -20.88 -26.03 32.78
N THR A 418 -20.99 -27.25 32.24
CA THR A 418 -21.98 -27.58 31.20
C THR A 418 -23.41 -27.43 31.71
N LEU A 419 -23.66 -27.80 32.97
CA LEU A 419 -24.97 -27.62 33.62
C LEU A 419 -25.20 -26.17 34.09
N TRP A 420 -24.15 -25.49 34.57
CA TRP A 420 -24.19 -24.12 35.09
C TRP A 420 -24.30 -23.07 33.98
N GLY A 421 -23.72 -23.33 32.81
CA GLY A 421 -23.75 -22.46 31.64
C GLY A 421 -25.15 -21.92 31.30
N PRO A 422 -26.13 -22.78 30.97
CA PRO A 422 -27.49 -22.36 30.62
C PRO A 422 -28.21 -21.65 31.79
N VAL A 423 -27.99 -22.12 33.02
CA VAL A 423 -28.54 -21.49 34.22
C VAL A 423 -28.01 -20.07 34.38
N SER A 424 -26.70 -19.87 34.18
CA SER A 424 -26.05 -18.55 34.32
C SER A 424 -26.45 -17.54 33.26
N GLU A 425 -26.76 -18.00 32.03
CA GLU A 425 -27.22 -17.11 30.96
C GLU A 425 -28.64 -16.58 31.23
N SER A 426 -29.49 -17.35 31.92
CA SER A 426 -30.88 -16.94 32.23
C SER A 426 -31.00 -15.67 33.08
N PHE A 427 -30.00 -15.38 33.92
CA PHE A 427 -29.98 -14.21 34.79
C PHE A 427 -28.86 -13.20 34.46
N LYS A 428 -28.18 -13.36 33.33
CA LYS A 428 -27.01 -12.55 32.95
C LYS A 428 -27.27 -11.04 32.90
N THR A 429 -28.44 -10.63 32.42
CA THR A 429 -28.83 -9.21 32.34
C THR A 429 -29.02 -8.60 33.72
N ALA A 430 -29.65 -9.33 34.64
CA ALA A 430 -29.78 -8.92 36.02
C ALA A 430 -28.42 -8.91 36.73
N ASP A 431 -27.62 -9.96 36.56
CA ASP A 431 -26.30 -10.12 37.18
C ASP A 431 -25.35 -8.99 36.77
N LYS A 432 -25.33 -8.60 35.50
CA LYS A 432 -24.53 -7.46 35.02
C LYS A 432 -24.92 -6.16 35.74
N ARG A 433 -26.23 -5.90 35.89
CA ARG A 433 -26.75 -4.70 36.57
C ARG A 433 -26.39 -4.67 38.05
N TRP A 434 -26.46 -5.81 38.74
CA TRP A 434 -26.09 -5.91 40.16
C TRP A 434 -24.59 -5.82 40.37
N SER A 435 -23.81 -6.45 39.48
CA SER A 435 -22.36 -6.45 39.52
C SER A 435 -21.77 -5.05 39.33
N GLU A 436 -22.32 -4.27 38.39
CA GLU A 436 -21.92 -2.87 38.17
C GLU A 436 -22.21 -1.95 39.36
N ARG A 437 -23.16 -2.31 40.24
CA ARG A 437 -23.53 -1.51 41.42
C ARG A 437 -22.81 -1.94 42.70
N LEU A 438 -22.52 -3.23 42.86
CA LEU A 438 -22.07 -3.81 44.13
C LEU A 438 -20.58 -4.17 44.14
N LEU A 439 -19.98 -4.48 42.99
CA LEU A 439 -18.58 -4.89 42.94
C LEU A 439 -17.66 -3.69 42.72
N PRO A 440 -16.57 -3.57 43.51
CA PRO A 440 -15.59 -2.51 43.31
C PRO A 440 -14.78 -2.77 42.02
N GLY A 441 -14.44 -1.70 41.31
CA GLY A 441 -13.83 -1.78 39.97
C GLY A 441 -12.48 -2.50 39.89
N TRP A 442 -11.80 -2.74 41.01
CA TRP A 442 -10.55 -3.52 41.05
C TRP A 442 -10.77 -5.04 40.93
N LEU A 443 -11.99 -5.52 41.18
CA LEU A 443 -12.35 -6.94 41.07
C LEU A 443 -12.63 -7.32 39.61
N SER A 444 -13.16 -6.39 38.82
CA SER A 444 -13.31 -6.51 37.37
C SER A 444 -11.99 -6.23 36.66
N TRP A 445 -11.65 -7.05 35.67
CA TRP A 445 -10.38 -6.95 34.94
C TRP A 445 -10.59 -6.34 33.55
N PRO A 446 -9.54 -5.75 32.94
CA PRO A 446 -9.57 -5.39 31.52
C PRO A 446 -10.03 -6.61 30.69
N GLY A 447 -11.14 -6.48 29.96
CA GLY A 447 -11.76 -7.57 29.20
C GLY A 447 -12.70 -8.52 29.96
N TYR A 448 -12.56 -8.72 31.29
CA TYR A 448 -13.41 -9.64 32.09
C TYR A 448 -14.24 -8.89 33.15
N GLN A 449 -15.57 -8.80 32.94
CA GLN A 449 -16.49 -8.38 33.98
C GLN A 449 -16.74 -9.53 34.96
N THR A 450 -16.36 -9.33 36.23
CA THR A 450 -16.78 -10.22 37.31
C THR A 450 -18.27 -10.06 37.52
N LEU A 451 -18.99 -11.12 37.21
CA LEU A 451 -20.41 -11.29 37.49
C LEU A 451 -20.61 -11.93 38.87
N LEU A 452 -21.36 -11.24 39.73
CA LEU A 452 -21.54 -11.56 41.14
C LEU A 452 -22.26 -12.90 41.33
N LEU A 453 -23.32 -13.16 40.58
CA LEU A 453 -24.07 -14.42 40.69
C LEU A 453 -23.37 -15.54 39.93
N ARG A 454 -22.95 -15.30 38.69
CA ARG A 454 -22.32 -16.31 37.83
C ARG A 454 -21.03 -16.88 38.41
N HIS A 455 -20.20 -16.03 39.04
CA HIS A 455 -18.93 -16.47 39.64
C HIS A 455 -18.99 -16.60 41.16
N GLY A 456 -19.83 -15.82 41.85
CA GLY A 456 -19.93 -15.88 43.31
C GLY A 456 -20.61 -17.17 43.81
N ILE A 457 -21.64 -17.67 43.12
CA ILE A 457 -22.35 -18.88 43.56
C ILE A 457 -21.40 -20.10 43.60
N PRO A 458 -20.66 -20.45 42.52
CA PRO A 458 -19.71 -21.56 42.58
C PRO A 458 -18.58 -21.38 43.60
N VAL A 459 -18.10 -20.15 43.79
CA VAL A 459 -17.03 -19.87 44.76
C VAL A 459 -17.51 -20.06 46.19
N VAL A 460 -18.73 -19.61 46.51
CA VAL A 460 -19.33 -19.76 47.84
C VAL A 460 -19.67 -21.22 48.13
N THR A 461 -20.18 -21.98 47.15
CA THR A 461 -20.48 -23.40 47.36
C THR A 461 -19.23 -24.23 47.61
N ILE A 462 -18.16 -24.01 46.84
CA ILE A 462 -16.87 -24.68 47.06
C ILE A 462 -16.24 -24.23 48.39
N GLY A 463 -16.31 -22.94 48.71
CA GLY A 463 -15.84 -22.41 49.99
C GLY A 463 -16.57 -23.04 51.18
N ALA A 464 -17.90 -23.23 51.08
CA ALA A 464 -18.69 -23.89 52.13
C ALA A 464 -18.32 -25.36 52.32
N ALA A 465 -18.05 -26.10 51.23
CA ALA A 465 -17.53 -27.47 51.32
C ALA A 465 -16.14 -27.50 51.97
N CYS A 466 -15.26 -26.55 51.63
CA CYS A 466 -13.93 -26.45 52.24
C CYS A 466 -13.97 -26.20 53.76
N ILE A 467 -14.98 -25.47 54.26
CA ILE A 467 -15.16 -25.21 55.70
C ILE A 467 -15.43 -26.51 56.47
N GLN A 468 -16.12 -27.48 55.88
CA GLN A 468 -16.48 -28.74 56.54
C GLN A 468 -15.27 -29.65 56.78
N GLU A 469 -14.25 -29.54 55.93
CA GLU A 469 -13.04 -30.39 55.98
C GLU A 469 -11.91 -29.79 56.83
N GLY A 470 -11.91 -28.47 57.07
CA GLY A 470 -10.99 -27.84 58.03
C GLY A 470 -10.50 -26.44 57.66
N LEU A 471 -10.01 -25.70 58.67
CA LEU A 471 -9.62 -24.29 58.54
C LEU A 471 -8.40 -24.08 57.62
N LEU A 472 -7.48 -25.04 57.56
CA LEU A 472 -6.28 -24.99 56.71
C LEU A 472 -6.64 -25.05 55.23
N LEU A 473 -7.62 -25.88 54.86
CA LEU A 473 -8.08 -26.04 53.49
C LEU A 473 -8.83 -24.79 53.00
N LEU A 474 -9.58 -24.12 53.88
CA LEU A 474 -10.16 -22.80 53.61
C LEU A 474 -9.10 -21.71 53.39
N ALA A 475 -8.04 -21.69 54.20
CA ALA A 475 -6.94 -20.74 54.04
C ALA A 475 -6.22 -20.94 52.69
N LEU A 476 -5.97 -22.18 52.28
CA LEU A 476 -5.39 -22.49 50.97
C LEU A 476 -6.34 -22.19 49.81
N PHE A 477 -7.64 -22.46 49.95
CA PHE A 477 -8.64 -22.12 48.94
C PHE A 477 -8.74 -20.60 48.74
N SER A 478 -8.78 -19.83 49.82
CA SER A 478 -8.81 -18.35 49.77
C SER A 478 -7.51 -17.75 49.23
N ALA A 479 -6.34 -18.30 49.59
CA ALA A 479 -5.06 -17.92 49.01
C ALA A 479 -4.97 -18.27 47.52
N GLY A 480 -5.47 -19.44 47.13
CA GLY A 480 -5.58 -19.88 45.74
C GLY A 480 -6.50 -18.99 44.91
N LEU A 481 -7.65 -18.59 45.48
CA LEU A 481 -8.59 -17.66 44.86
C LEU A 481 -8.00 -16.25 44.72
N ALA A 482 -7.32 -15.75 45.76
CA ALA A 482 -6.61 -14.47 45.72
C ALA A 482 -5.47 -14.50 44.69
N SER A 483 -4.72 -15.59 44.61
CA SER A 483 -3.71 -15.80 43.58
C SER A 483 -4.33 -15.93 42.19
N TRP A 484 -5.51 -16.53 42.06
CA TRP A 484 -6.24 -16.64 40.79
C TRP A 484 -6.66 -15.26 40.27
N ILE A 485 -7.17 -14.43 41.17
CA ILE A 485 -7.53 -13.02 40.98
C ILE A 485 -6.28 -12.21 40.58
N VAL A 486 -5.21 -12.25 41.37
CA VAL A 486 -4.01 -11.44 41.16
C VAL A 486 -3.23 -11.84 39.90
N LEU A 487 -3.11 -13.14 39.60
CA LEU A 487 -2.45 -13.64 38.39
C LEU A 487 -3.39 -13.68 37.17
N SER A 488 -4.29 -12.72 36.97
CA SER A 488 -5.17 -12.73 35.80
C SER A 488 -4.37 -12.79 34.48
N PRO A 489 -4.93 -13.36 33.38
CA PRO A 489 -4.20 -13.62 32.13
C PRO A 489 -3.46 -12.40 31.58
N TYR A 490 -4.07 -11.22 31.69
CA TYR A 490 -3.47 -9.93 31.32
C TYR A 490 -2.29 -9.52 32.21
N ARG A 491 -2.37 -9.75 33.52
CA ARG A 491 -1.26 -9.45 34.45
C ARG A 491 -0.12 -10.46 34.31
N ILE A 492 -0.45 -11.72 33.98
CA ILE A 492 0.52 -12.74 33.65
C ILE A 492 1.24 -12.39 32.34
N SER A 493 0.55 -11.98 31.27
CA SER A 493 1.23 -11.63 30.02
C SER A 493 2.16 -10.43 30.22
N LEU A 494 1.72 -9.38 30.93
CA LEU A 494 2.59 -8.28 31.33
C LEU A 494 3.78 -8.72 32.20
N PHE A 495 3.56 -9.64 33.14
CA PHE A 495 4.62 -10.19 33.97
C PHE A 495 5.56 -11.09 33.16
N GLN A 496 5.04 -11.89 32.24
CA GLN A 496 5.79 -12.73 31.32
C GLN A 496 6.62 -11.88 30.36
N ASP A 497 6.09 -10.75 29.89
CA ASP A 497 6.81 -9.78 29.05
C ASP A 497 7.91 -9.07 29.85
N ALA A 498 7.62 -8.64 31.08
CA ALA A 498 8.62 -8.04 31.96
C ALA A 498 9.72 -9.04 32.36
N VAL A 499 9.35 -10.30 32.63
CA VAL A 499 10.27 -11.38 32.96
C VAL A 499 11.04 -11.81 31.72
N SER A 500 10.40 -11.94 30.56
CA SER A 500 11.06 -12.34 29.31
C SER A 500 12.04 -11.27 28.85
N ALA A 501 11.69 -9.98 28.97
CA ALA A 501 12.61 -8.87 28.71
C ALA A 501 13.84 -8.91 29.61
N ARG A 502 13.70 -9.33 30.88
CA ARG A 502 14.83 -9.46 31.82
C ARG A 502 15.62 -10.76 31.69
N THR A 503 14.98 -11.86 31.29
CA THR A 503 15.56 -13.21 31.30
C THR A 503 15.86 -13.78 29.92
N GLY A 504 15.50 -13.09 28.84
CA GLY A 504 15.52 -13.60 27.47
C GLY A 504 14.41 -14.61 27.18
N GLY A 505 13.40 -14.70 28.05
CA GLY A 505 12.28 -15.63 27.94
C GLY A 505 12.71 -17.11 27.95
N TRP A 506 11.88 -17.97 27.37
CA TRP A 506 12.17 -19.41 27.25
C TRP A 506 13.46 -19.71 26.48
N HIS A 507 13.85 -18.85 25.54
CA HIS A 507 15.13 -18.97 24.84
C HIS A 507 16.33 -18.69 25.75
N GLY A 508 16.22 -17.68 26.62
CA GLY A 508 17.23 -17.38 27.64
C GLY A 508 17.35 -18.49 28.69
N VAL A 509 16.22 -19.05 29.15
CA VAL A 509 16.21 -20.22 30.06
C VAL A 509 16.82 -21.45 29.37
N LYS A 510 16.46 -21.72 28.10
CA LYS A 510 17.02 -22.83 27.33
C LYS A 510 18.52 -22.65 27.08
N ALA A 511 18.98 -21.44 26.80
CA ALA A 511 20.39 -21.12 26.63
C ALA A 511 21.16 -21.20 27.96
N PHE A 512 20.56 -20.76 29.07
CA PHE A 512 21.13 -20.90 30.41
C PHE A 512 21.25 -22.37 30.82
N CYS A 513 20.18 -23.15 30.65
CA CYS A 513 20.19 -24.59 30.87
C CYS A 513 21.23 -25.27 29.97
N ALA A 514 21.27 -24.97 28.67
CA ALA A 514 22.27 -25.52 27.76
C ALA A 514 23.71 -25.16 28.13
N ARG A 515 23.96 -23.97 28.69
CA ARG A 515 25.29 -23.56 29.18
C ARG A 515 25.66 -24.21 30.52
N ASN A 516 24.67 -24.55 31.35
CA ASN A 516 24.90 -25.03 32.71
C ASN A 516 24.63 -26.53 32.91
N THR A 517 24.12 -27.25 31.89
CA THR A 517 23.94 -28.71 31.91
C THR A 517 25.25 -29.43 32.24
N PHE A 518 26.35 -29.04 31.62
CA PHE A 518 27.66 -29.63 31.87
C PHE A 518 28.13 -29.40 33.32
N LYS A 519 27.96 -28.19 33.85
CA LYS A 519 28.30 -27.87 35.25
C LYS A 519 27.43 -28.64 36.25
N GLY A 520 26.13 -28.78 35.97
CA GLY A 520 25.22 -29.58 36.79
C GLY A 520 25.61 -31.06 36.83
N ILE A 521 25.94 -31.65 35.68
CA ILE A 521 26.44 -33.03 35.60
C ILE A 521 27.76 -33.17 36.37
N MET A 522 28.67 -32.20 36.25
CA MET A 522 29.98 -32.24 36.92
C MET A 522 29.85 -32.15 38.46
N ILE A 523 28.92 -31.32 38.96
CA ILE A 523 28.62 -31.22 40.39
C ILE A 523 28.00 -32.53 40.90
N LEU A 524 27.04 -33.09 40.17
CA LEU A 524 26.38 -34.36 40.53
C LEU A 524 27.38 -35.52 40.52
N MET A 525 28.27 -35.57 39.53
CA MET A 525 29.34 -36.56 39.44
C MET A 525 30.37 -36.36 40.55
N GLY A 526 30.73 -35.13 40.90
CA GLY A 526 31.59 -34.82 42.04
C GLY A 526 30.99 -35.22 43.39
N LEU A 527 29.68 -35.00 43.57
CA LEU A 527 28.93 -35.46 44.75
C LEU A 527 28.88 -36.99 44.82
N MET A 528 28.67 -37.65 43.68
CA MET A 528 28.68 -39.12 43.59
C MET A 528 30.08 -39.69 43.86
N LEU A 529 31.14 -39.04 43.38
CA LEU A 529 32.53 -39.45 43.63
C LEU A 529 32.95 -39.21 45.08
N ALA A 530 32.51 -38.10 45.67
CA ALA A 530 32.69 -37.84 47.10
C ALA A 530 31.93 -38.87 47.95
N PHE A 531 30.73 -39.26 47.54
CA PHE A 531 29.95 -40.32 48.18
C PHE A 531 30.64 -41.69 48.06
N VAL A 532 31.12 -42.06 46.87
CA VAL A 532 31.89 -43.31 46.65
C VAL A 532 33.20 -43.29 47.44
N GLY A 533 33.92 -42.16 47.45
CA GLY A 533 35.13 -41.98 48.25
C GLY A 533 34.86 -42.10 49.75
N ALA A 534 33.75 -41.56 50.24
CA ALA A 534 33.31 -41.73 51.62
C ALA A 534 32.96 -43.19 51.93
N VAL A 535 32.29 -43.89 51.02
CA VAL A 535 31.97 -45.33 51.18
C VAL A 535 33.24 -46.19 51.18
N ILE A 536 34.28 -45.83 50.42
CA ILE A 536 35.57 -46.55 50.41
C ILE A 536 36.40 -46.22 51.66
N ALA A 537 36.43 -44.96 52.09
CA ALA A 537 37.19 -44.51 53.26
C ALA A 537 36.58 -44.96 54.60
N PHE A 538 35.26 -45.10 54.67
CA PHE A 538 34.52 -45.54 55.86
C PHE A 538 33.94 -46.96 55.73
N GLY A 539 34.25 -47.66 54.64
CA GLY A 539 33.85 -49.06 54.44
C GLY A 539 34.62 -50.00 55.38
N PRO A 540 33.97 -51.03 55.94
CA PRO A 540 34.59 -51.90 56.94
C PRO A 540 35.86 -52.58 56.39
N ALA A 541 36.97 -52.43 57.11
CA ALA A 541 38.23 -53.09 56.79
C ALA A 541 38.01 -54.61 56.71
N ARG A 542 38.32 -55.21 55.56
CA ARG A 542 38.31 -56.68 55.41
C ARG A 542 39.34 -57.27 56.37
N GLY A 543 38.84 -57.82 57.48
CA GLY A 543 39.62 -58.70 58.34
C GLY A 543 40.00 -59.97 57.58
N HIS A 544 41.28 -60.30 57.60
CA HIS A 544 41.76 -61.65 57.34
C HIS A 544 41.49 -62.55 58.54
#